data_AF-A0AAD7WPF7-F1
#
_entry.id   AF-A0AAD7WPF7-F1
#
_cell.length_a   1.000
_cell.length_b   1.000
_cell.length_c   1.000
_cell.angle_alpha   90.00
_cell.angle_beta   90.00
_cell.angle_gamma   90.00
#
_symmetry.space_group_name_H-M   'P 1'
#
loop_
_entity.id
_entity.type
_entity.pdbx_description
1 polymer ?
#
loop_
_entity_poly.entity_id
_entity_poly.type
_entity_poly.pdbx_seq_one_letter_code
_entity_poly.pdbx_strand_id
1 'polypeptide(L)'
;MADILALVFRHNNAQPRDLKNLSFASGPDRNTLPCMIVGERCGIKTSLLFLTAVTAAAELGVRVLFLTPSPIQSLSGPLKDSLANLDPDGLKKIKFMYPRSQEELLQDVASLHECVRGPAGPPSLLIVDGLEHYLGAGGRGPTAARGEDQSAAAHVAALLADTAAFLTQKLEERGEACAPCRVIVSFDVEWQGHTPPGDPSAQDPLLSVLDRYFSVRCTLDRDRNPAAPAPAAAGEPGDVWQIYFSGVGIADGHTSAQEDGSVLGQQWRLAIRPNGAMEFSPVSAESLASM
;
A
#
# COMPACT_ATOMS: atom_id res chain seq x y z
N MET A 1 -5.56 -8.87 1.62
CA MET A 1 -4.41 -7.98 1.43
C MET A 1 -4.69 -6.49 1.59
N ALA A 2 -5.67 -5.95 0.87
CA ALA A 2 -6.25 -4.66 1.20
C ALA A 2 -7.03 -4.68 2.54
N ASP A 3 -7.07 -5.83 3.23
CA ASP A 3 -7.53 -5.99 4.61
C ASP A 3 -6.61 -5.30 5.62
N ILE A 4 -5.27 -5.33 5.42
CA ILE A 4 -4.33 -4.62 6.32
C ILE A 4 -4.46 -3.10 6.11
N LEU A 5 -4.51 -2.63 4.86
CA LEU A 5 -4.73 -1.22 4.57
C LEU A 5 -6.11 -0.76 5.04
N ALA A 6 -7.16 -1.56 4.84
CA ALA A 6 -8.48 -1.28 5.39
C ALA A 6 -8.49 -1.28 6.93
N LEU A 7 -7.72 -2.16 7.57
CA LEU A 7 -7.55 -2.19 9.03
C LEU A 7 -6.89 -0.90 9.52
N VAL A 8 -5.83 -0.44 8.83
CA VAL A 8 -5.19 0.86 9.09
C VAL A 8 -6.20 1.99 9.02
N PHE A 9 -7.02 2.04 7.95
CA PHE A 9 -8.02 3.09 7.76
C PHE A 9 -9.11 3.07 8.83
N ARG A 10 -9.51 1.88 9.28
CA ARG A 10 -10.49 1.69 10.35
C ARG A 10 -9.93 2.10 11.72
N HIS A 11 -8.71 1.65 12.06
CA HIS A 11 -8.10 1.91 13.36
C HIS A 11 -7.84 3.41 13.56
N ASN A 12 -7.46 4.10 12.49
CA ASN A 12 -7.16 5.53 12.50
C ASN A 12 -8.35 6.37 11.99
N ASN A 13 -9.57 5.86 12.14
CA ASN A 13 -10.78 6.56 11.73
C ASN A 13 -11.13 7.66 12.73
N ALA A 14 -11.34 8.89 12.24
CA ALA A 14 -11.71 10.05 13.05
C ALA A 14 -13.11 9.92 13.71
N GLN A 15 -14.00 9.05 13.20
CA GLN A 15 -15.29 8.75 13.82
C GLN A 15 -15.42 7.27 14.18
N PRO A 16 -15.23 6.89 15.45
CA PRO A 16 -15.42 5.53 15.92
C PRO A 16 -16.92 5.24 16.11
N ARG A 17 -17.66 5.00 15.02
CA ARG A 17 -18.99 4.37 15.09
C ARG A 17 -18.88 2.89 14.74
N ASP A 18 -19.56 2.06 15.54
CA ASP A 18 -19.60 0.60 15.59
C ASP A 18 -19.06 -0.14 14.35
N LEU A 19 -17.77 -0.46 14.37
CA LEU A 19 -17.09 -1.31 13.39
C LEU A 19 -17.18 -2.81 13.74
N LYS A 20 -18.04 -3.21 14.67
CA LYS A 20 -18.13 -4.57 15.22
C LYS A 20 -18.60 -5.64 14.23
N ASN A 21 -19.10 -5.27 13.04
CA ASN A 21 -19.84 -6.18 12.16
C ASN A 21 -19.27 -6.39 10.75
N LEU A 22 -17.99 -6.09 10.49
CA LEU A 22 -17.44 -6.26 9.14
C LEU A 22 -16.47 -7.45 9.07
N SER A 23 -17.03 -8.63 8.83
CA SER A 23 -16.26 -9.81 8.44
C SER A 23 -15.60 -9.57 7.08
N PHE A 24 -14.29 -9.72 6.99
CA PHE A 24 -13.65 -9.92 5.70
C PHE A 24 -14.23 -11.20 5.13
N ALA A 25 -14.84 -11.13 3.94
CA ALA A 25 -15.33 -12.32 3.26
C ALA A 25 -14.17 -13.33 3.18
N SER A 26 -14.30 -14.42 3.93
CA SER A 26 -13.41 -15.57 3.92
C SER A 26 -13.66 -16.36 2.64
N GLY A 27 -13.33 -15.75 1.50
CA GLY A 27 -13.19 -16.44 0.23
C GLY A 27 -11.71 -16.81 0.05
N PRO A 28 -11.38 -18.06 -0.31
CA PRO A 28 -10.00 -18.52 -0.42
C PRO A 28 -9.14 -17.74 -1.41
N ASP A 29 -9.75 -17.07 -2.41
CA ASP A 29 -9.01 -16.54 -3.57
C ASP A 29 -8.85 -15.01 -3.60
N ARG A 30 -9.55 -14.25 -2.74
CA ARG A 30 -9.56 -12.77 -2.82
C ARG A 30 -8.55 -12.08 -1.89
N ASN A 31 -8.08 -12.77 -0.86
CA ASN A 31 -7.31 -12.17 0.23
C ASN A 31 -5.78 -12.22 0.05
N THR A 32 -5.29 -12.76 -1.06
CA THR A 32 -3.86 -13.03 -1.39
C THR A 32 -3.28 -12.14 -2.50
N LEU A 33 -4.09 -11.28 -3.12
CA LEU A 33 -3.67 -10.55 -4.32
C LEU A 33 -2.70 -9.40 -4.01
N PRO A 34 -1.52 -9.35 -4.67
CA PRO A 34 -0.53 -8.27 -4.53
C PRO A 34 -1.16 -6.87 -4.70
N CYS A 35 -0.78 -5.95 -3.82
CA CYS A 35 -1.33 -4.60 -3.79
C CYS A 35 -0.26 -3.56 -4.14
N MET A 36 -0.61 -2.61 -5.01
CA MET A 36 0.24 -1.48 -5.36
C MET A 36 -0.41 -0.17 -4.92
N ILE A 37 0.32 0.63 -4.14
CA ILE A 37 -0.07 1.97 -3.72
C ILE A 37 0.49 2.97 -4.74
N VAL A 38 -0.39 3.69 -5.42
CA VAL A 38 -0.03 4.68 -6.44
C VAL A 38 -0.49 6.07 -6.04
N GLY A 39 0.20 7.10 -6.52
CA GLY A 39 -0.18 8.49 -6.31
C GLY A 39 0.97 9.42 -6.64
N GLU A 40 0.75 10.72 -6.47
CA GLU A 40 1.79 11.75 -6.66
C GLU A 40 3.02 11.47 -5.78
N ARG A 41 4.21 11.89 -6.25
CA ARG A 41 5.46 11.79 -5.48
C ARG A 41 5.35 12.61 -4.20
N CYS A 42 5.16 11.93 -3.08
CA CYS A 42 5.05 12.52 -1.75
C CYS A 42 5.42 11.51 -0.66
N GLY A 43 5.92 11.97 0.49
CA GLY A 43 6.31 11.12 1.62
C GLY A 43 5.14 10.44 2.36
N ILE A 44 3.90 10.65 1.89
CA ILE A 44 2.68 10.12 2.49
C ILE A 44 2.58 8.62 2.23
N LYS A 45 2.97 8.15 1.04
CA LYS A 45 2.98 6.71 0.72
C LYS A 45 3.90 5.93 1.66
N THR A 46 5.14 6.39 1.85
CA THR A 46 6.08 5.80 2.82
C THR A 46 5.50 5.79 4.23
N SER A 47 4.85 6.88 4.66
CA SER A 47 4.22 6.96 5.98
C SER A 47 3.05 5.98 6.14
N LEU A 48 2.22 5.84 5.10
CA LEU A 48 1.13 4.86 5.08
C LEU A 48 1.65 3.42 5.09
N LEU A 49 2.68 3.12 4.29
CA LEU A 49 3.33 1.81 4.28
C LEU A 49 3.92 1.48 5.65
N PHE A 50 4.55 2.43 6.32
CA PHE A 50 5.07 2.21 7.66
C PHE A 50 3.96 1.95 8.68
N LEU A 51 2.87 2.72 8.65
CA LEU A 51 1.69 2.48 9.49
C LEU A 51 1.09 1.09 9.23
N THR A 52 1.11 0.64 7.97
CA THR A 52 0.71 -0.72 7.57
C THR A 52 1.62 -1.78 8.16
N ALA A 53 2.94 -1.58 8.13
CA ALA A 53 3.91 -2.48 8.72
C ALA A 53 3.70 -2.64 10.25
N VAL A 54 3.53 -1.51 10.92
CA VAL A 54 3.24 -1.42 12.35
C VAL A 54 1.96 -2.16 12.71
N THR A 55 0.87 -1.87 12.00
CA THR A 55 -0.45 -2.48 12.25
C THR A 55 -0.39 -3.99 12.05
N ALA A 56 0.25 -4.45 10.97
CA ALA A 56 0.44 -5.88 10.72
C ALA A 56 1.24 -6.56 11.83
N ALA A 57 2.33 -5.94 12.29
CA ALA A 57 3.18 -6.53 13.31
C ALA A 57 2.53 -6.57 14.70
N ALA A 58 1.83 -5.50 15.09
CA ALA A 58 1.27 -5.34 16.41
C ALA A 58 -0.11 -5.95 16.58
N GLU A 59 -1.02 -5.75 15.61
CA GLU A 59 -2.40 -6.22 15.71
C GLU A 59 -2.57 -7.63 15.15
N LEU A 60 -1.95 -7.92 14.00
CA LEU A 60 -2.03 -9.25 13.38
C LEU A 60 -0.92 -10.18 13.87
N GLY A 61 0.06 -9.65 14.59
CA GLY A 61 1.15 -10.42 15.15
C GLY A 61 2.10 -11.02 14.10
N VAL A 62 2.04 -10.58 12.84
CA VAL A 62 2.79 -11.18 11.73
C VAL A 62 4.18 -10.56 11.55
N ARG A 63 5.09 -11.31 10.92
CA ARG A 63 6.43 -10.81 10.58
C ARG A 63 6.39 -10.01 9.29
N VAL A 64 6.98 -8.83 9.33
CA VAL A 64 7.01 -7.88 8.21
C VAL A 64 8.44 -7.67 7.75
N LEU A 65 8.67 -7.75 6.45
CA LEU A 65 9.89 -7.30 5.82
C LEU A 65 9.61 -6.00 5.06
N PHE A 66 10.30 -4.93 5.44
CA PHE A 66 10.15 -3.60 4.86
C PHE A 66 11.42 -3.22 4.09
N LEU A 67 11.33 -3.14 2.77
CA LEU A 67 12.40 -2.75 1.87
C LEU A 67 12.18 -1.30 1.41
N THR A 68 13.18 -0.44 1.58
CA THR A 68 13.08 0.98 1.20
C THR A 68 14.45 1.54 0.81
N PRO A 69 14.55 2.45 -0.16
CA PRO A 69 15.85 2.90 -0.68
C PRO A 69 16.67 3.74 0.30
N SER A 70 16.06 4.23 1.38
CA SER A 70 16.73 5.09 2.35
C SER A 70 16.36 4.77 3.80
N PRO A 71 17.29 4.93 4.75
CA PRO A 71 17.00 4.79 6.17
C PRO A 71 15.84 5.69 6.60
N ILE A 72 14.92 5.15 7.39
CA ILE A 72 13.81 5.92 7.95
C ILE A 72 14.39 6.79 9.07
N GLN A 73 14.69 8.05 8.74
CA GLN A 73 15.37 8.98 9.65
C GLN A 73 14.46 9.50 10.76
N SER A 74 13.15 9.52 10.50
CA SER A 74 12.16 9.88 11.50
C SER A 74 10.89 9.10 11.26
N LEU A 75 10.28 8.62 12.34
CA LEU A 75 8.91 8.16 12.31
C LEU A 75 8.06 9.39 12.04
N SER A 76 7.33 9.38 10.92
CA SER A 76 6.42 10.47 10.61
C SER A 76 5.45 10.70 11.78
N GLY A 77 4.95 11.92 11.92
CA GLY A 77 3.97 12.28 12.95
C GLY A 77 2.78 11.32 13.18
N PRO A 78 2.24 10.59 12.17
CA PRO A 78 1.17 9.58 12.35
C PRO A 78 1.55 8.44 13.26
N LEU A 79 2.86 8.19 13.38
CA LEU A 79 3.37 7.05 14.07
C LEU A 79 3.66 7.35 15.52
N LYS A 80 3.82 8.61 15.94
CA LYS A 80 4.12 8.91 17.35
C LYS A 80 2.96 8.56 18.27
N ASP A 81 1.74 8.90 17.86
CA ASP A 81 0.53 8.62 18.65
C ASP A 81 0.16 7.13 18.59
N SER A 82 0.34 6.49 17.42
CA SER A 82 0.13 5.05 17.27
C SER A 82 1.22 4.22 17.99
N LEU A 83 2.50 4.61 17.91
CA LEU A 83 3.62 3.96 18.63
C LEU A 83 3.48 4.05 20.14
N ALA A 84 2.90 5.13 20.67
CA ALA A 84 2.74 5.29 22.11
C ALA A 84 1.93 4.15 22.74
N ASN A 85 1.12 3.45 21.94
CA ASN A 85 0.31 2.31 22.34
C ASN A 85 0.84 0.96 21.83
N LEU A 86 1.96 0.93 21.10
CA LEU A 86 2.52 -0.32 20.58
C LEU A 86 3.34 -1.05 21.62
N ASP A 87 3.11 -2.35 21.69
CA ASP A 87 4.02 -3.26 22.37
C ASP A 87 5.39 -3.26 21.67
N PRO A 88 6.50 -3.00 22.40
CA PRO A 88 7.87 -3.10 21.86
C PRO A 88 8.16 -4.46 21.20
N ASP A 89 7.49 -5.53 21.63
CA ASP A 89 7.64 -6.85 21.02
C ASP A 89 7.00 -6.95 19.61
N GLY A 90 6.01 -6.11 19.31
CA GLY A 90 5.47 -5.96 17.95
C GLY A 90 6.50 -5.37 16.99
N LEU A 91 7.24 -4.34 17.40
CA LEU A 91 8.27 -3.71 16.56
C LEU A 91 9.41 -4.67 16.19
N LYS A 92 9.74 -5.63 17.07
CA LYS A 92 10.75 -6.66 16.79
C LYS A 92 10.37 -7.59 15.63
N LYS A 93 9.10 -7.63 15.24
CA LYS A 93 8.61 -8.44 14.11
C LYS A 93 8.78 -7.73 12.76
N ILE A 94 9.20 -6.46 12.75
CA ILE A 94 9.47 -5.69 11.53
C ILE A 94 10.97 -5.68 11.27
N LYS A 95 11.39 -6.25 10.14
CA LYS A 95 12.76 -6.19 9.65
C LYS A 95 12.86 -5.15 8.54
N PHE A 96 13.74 -4.18 8.70
CA PHE A 96 14.04 -3.19 7.66
C PHE A 96 15.25 -3.63 6.84
N MET A 97 15.17 -3.48 5.51
CA MET A 97 16.27 -3.63 4.58
C MET A 97 16.33 -2.42 3.66
N TYR A 98 17.54 -2.04 3.27
CA TYR A 98 17.79 -0.76 2.57
C TYR A 98 18.51 -0.95 1.24
N PRO A 99 17.94 -1.72 0.28
CA PRO A 99 18.57 -1.90 -1.01
C PRO A 99 18.64 -0.56 -1.74
N ARG A 100 19.81 -0.23 -2.27
CA ARG A 100 20.12 1.04 -2.96
C ARG A 100 20.08 0.94 -4.48
N SER A 101 19.96 -0.28 -5.02
CA SER A 101 19.88 -0.53 -6.45
C SER A 101 18.91 -1.67 -6.74
N GLN A 102 18.57 -1.83 -8.03
CA GLN A 102 17.75 -2.94 -8.49
C GLN A 102 18.40 -4.29 -8.15
N GLU A 103 19.71 -4.42 -8.35
CA GLU A 103 20.47 -5.64 -8.09
C GLU A 103 20.45 -5.99 -6.61
N GLU A 104 20.63 -5.00 -5.73
CA GLU A 104 20.53 -5.21 -4.28
C GLU A 104 19.12 -5.66 -3.89
N LEU A 105 18.07 -5.04 -4.45
CA LEU A 105 16.68 -5.43 -4.20
C LEU A 105 16.42 -6.89 -4.64
N LEU A 106 16.85 -7.25 -5.85
CA LEU A 106 16.70 -8.60 -6.39
C LEU A 106 17.45 -9.62 -5.53
N GLN A 107 18.69 -9.31 -5.12
CA GLN A 107 19.49 -10.18 -4.27
C GLN A 107 18.85 -10.38 -2.89
N ASP A 108 18.39 -9.30 -2.27
CA ASP A 108 17.74 -9.31 -0.96
C ASP A 108 16.45 -10.15 -0.99
N VAL A 109 15.60 -9.95 -2.01
CA VAL A 109 14.37 -10.72 -2.20
C VAL A 109 14.67 -12.19 -2.51
N ALA A 110 15.63 -12.47 -3.41
CA ALA A 110 16.02 -13.83 -3.75
C ALA A 110 16.56 -14.60 -2.53
N SER A 111 17.36 -13.94 -1.66
CA SER A 111 17.93 -14.55 -0.44
C SER A 111 16.87 -15.06 0.55
N LEU A 112 15.63 -14.57 0.46
CA LEU A 112 14.53 -15.06 1.28
C LEU A 112 14.25 -16.53 1.02
N HIS A 113 14.56 -17.06 -0.16
CA HIS A 113 14.44 -18.50 -0.46
C HIS A 113 15.35 -19.38 0.40
N GLU A 114 16.47 -18.82 0.85
CA GLU A 114 17.47 -19.53 1.64
C GLU A 114 17.24 -19.35 3.16
N CYS A 115 16.72 -18.19 3.56
CA CYS A 115 16.65 -17.78 4.96
C CYS A 115 15.47 -18.37 5.77
N VAL A 116 14.54 -19.09 5.13
CA VAL A 116 13.29 -19.56 5.77
C VAL A 116 13.51 -20.62 6.86
N ARG A 117 14.70 -21.20 6.96
CA ARG A 117 15.04 -22.20 8.00
C ARG A 117 15.46 -21.60 9.33
N GLY A 118 15.55 -20.27 9.44
CA GLY A 118 15.93 -19.60 10.68
C GLY A 118 14.91 -19.75 11.82
N PRO A 119 15.35 -19.50 13.08
CA PRO A 119 14.49 -19.60 14.27
C PRO A 119 13.37 -18.55 14.27
N ALA A 120 13.58 -17.43 13.59
CA ALA A 120 12.59 -16.35 13.50
C ALA A 120 11.39 -16.67 12.58
N GLY A 121 11.50 -17.67 11.70
CA GLY A 121 10.47 -18.02 10.70
C GLY A 121 10.36 -17.03 9.52
N PRO A 122 9.64 -17.40 8.44
CA PRO A 122 9.49 -16.56 7.24
C PRO A 122 8.61 -15.31 7.49
N PRO A 123 8.84 -14.19 6.79
CA PRO A 123 7.91 -13.05 6.81
C PRO A 123 6.57 -13.43 6.17
N SER A 124 5.47 -12.85 6.67
CA SER A 124 4.12 -13.01 6.12
C SER A 124 3.66 -11.76 5.36
N LEU A 125 4.44 -10.68 5.40
CA LEU A 125 4.20 -9.45 4.66
C LEU A 125 5.52 -8.89 4.13
N LEU A 126 5.57 -8.68 2.82
CA LEU A 126 6.63 -7.96 2.12
C LEU A 126 6.12 -6.56 1.76
N ILE A 127 6.87 -5.54 2.13
CA ILE A 127 6.60 -4.15 1.76
C ILE A 127 7.79 -3.62 0.99
N VAL A 128 7.57 -3.10 -0.22
CA VAL A 128 8.59 -2.42 -1.03
C VAL A 128 8.18 -0.96 -1.22
N ASP A 129 8.95 -0.05 -0.65
CA ASP A 129 8.71 1.39 -0.78
C ASP A 129 9.51 1.99 -1.93
N GLY A 130 8.85 2.79 -2.77
CA GLY A 130 9.44 3.56 -3.86
C GLY A 130 9.95 2.68 -5.00
N LEU A 131 9.11 1.81 -5.55
CA LEU A 131 9.52 0.84 -6.56
C LEU A 131 10.15 1.52 -7.79
N GLU A 132 9.69 2.70 -8.16
CA GLU A 132 10.26 3.54 -9.23
C GLU A 132 11.75 3.83 -9.06
N HIS A 133 12.28 3.84 -7.83
CA HIS A 133 13.70 4.06 -7.55
C HIS A 133 14.56 2.93 -8.12
N TYR A 134 14.03 1.71 -8.12
CA TYR A 134 14.72 0.51 -8.59
C TYR A 134 14.56 0.28 -10.09
N LEU A 135 13.60 0.96 -10.74
CA LEU A 135 13.21 0.71 -12.13
C LEU A 135 13.77 1.74 -13.12
N GLY A 136 14.71 2.58 -12.70
CA GLY A 136 15.38 3.51 -13.60
C GLY A 136 14.62 4.81 -13.91
N ALA A 137 13.48 5.07 -13.26
CA ALA A 137 12.68 6.29 -13.41
C ALA A 137 13.37 7.57 -12.86
N GLY A 138 14.66 7.50 -12.50
CA GLY A 138 15.44 8.55 -11.85
C GLY A 138 16.40 9.34 -12.76
N GLY A 139 16.14 9.47 -14.07
CA GLY A 139 16.85 10.44 -14.92
C GLY A 139 17.53 9.93 -16.19
N ARG A 140 17.05 8.86 -16.84
CA ARG A 140 17.52 8.47 -18.19
C ARG A 140 16.55 8.91 -19.28
N GLY A 141 17.11 9.38 -20.41
CA GLY A 141 16.38 10.00 -21.51
C GLY A 141 15.36 9.09 -22.25
N PRO A 142 14.48 9.68 -23.07
CA PRO A 142 13.12 9.17 -23.32
C PRO A 142 12.94 7.95 -24.24
N THR A 143 13.98 7.43 -24.92
CA THR A 143 13.77 6.44 -26.00
C THR A 143 14.49 5.10 -25.88
N ALA A 144 15.65 5.04 -25.20
CA ALA A 144 16.38 3.78 -24.98
C ALA A 144 16.06 3.11 -23.63
N ALA A 145 15.61 3.89 -22.64
CA ALA A 145 15.30 3.40 -21.29
C ALA A 145 13.98 2.61 -21.22
N ARG A 146 12.99 2.96 -22.05
CA ARG A 146 11.61 2.42 -21.96
C ARG A 146 11.47 0.89 -22.05
N GLY A 147 12.33 0.21 -22.82
CA GLY A 147 12.26 -1.25 -22.97
C GLY A 147 12.97 -2.00 -21.83
N GLU A 148 14.13 -1.50 -21.41
CA GLU A 148 14.90 -2.04 -20.29
C GLU A 148 14.15 -1.86 -18.97
N ASP A 149 13.53 -0.69 -18.75
CA ASP A 149 12.78 -0.39 -17.54
C ASP A 149 11.53 -1.27 -17.41
N GLN A 150 10.84 -1.59 -18.52
CA GLN A 150 9.70 -2.52 -18.50
C GLN A 150 10.12 -3.95 -18.18
N SER A 151 11.26 -4.40 -18.73
CA SER A 151 11.83 -5.71 -18.41
C SER A 151 12.23 -5.78 -16.93
N ALA A 152 12.86 -4.72 -16.41
CA ALA A 152 13.19 -4.59 -15.01
C ALA A 152 11.94 -4.64 -14.11
N ALA A 153 10.87 -3.92 -14.48
CA ALA A 153 9.61 -3.91 -13.75
C ALA A 153 8.98 -5.30 -13.72
N ALA A 154 8.93 -5.99 -14.86
CA ALA A 154 8.41 -7.35 -14.95
C ALA A 154 9.25 -8.31 -14.11
N HIS A 155 10.58 -8.20 -14.15
CA HIS A 155 11.48 -9.06 -13.39
C HIS A 155 11.32 -8.87 -11.88
N VAL A 156 11.33 -7.62 -11.39
CA VAL A 156 11.13 -7.34 -9.96
C VAL A 156 9.75 -7.82 -9.50
N ALA A 157 8.69 -7.51 -10.26
CA ALA A 157 7.34 -7.91 -9.90
C ALA A 157 7.15 -9.44 -9.92
N ALA A 158 7.72 -10.14 -10.92
CA ALA A 158 7.70 -11.59 -10.99
C ALA A 158 8.45 -12.24 -9.82
N LEU A 159 9.63 -11.72 -9.46
CA LEU A 159 10.40 -12.24 -8.33
C LEU A 159 9.67 -12.03 -7.00
N LEU A 160 9.04 -10.87 -6.80
CA LEU A 160 8.23 -10.60 -5.60
C LEU A 160 7.04 -11.56 -5.50
N ALA A 161 6.34 -11.81 -6.61
CA ALA A 161 5.22 -12.74 -6.65
C ALA A 161 5.67 -14.18 -6.37
N ASP A 162 6.76 -14.63 -6.99
CA ASP A 162 7.34 -15.97 -6.79
C ASP A 162 7.80 -16.16 -5.34
N THR A 163 8.51 -15.18 -4.78
CA THR A 163 8.97 -15.20 -3.39
C THR A 163 7.79 -15.25 -2.42
N ALA A 164 6.71 -14.50 -2.68
CA ALA A 164 5.52 -14.55 -1.84
C ALA A 164 4.81 -15.91 -1.91
N ALA A 165 4.75 -16.54 -3.10
CA ALA A 165 4.21 -17.89 -3.25
C ALA A 165 5.06 -18.92 -2.48
N PHE A 166 6.39 -18.83 -2.59
CA PHE A 166 7.31 -19.68 -1.83
C PHE A 166 7.16 -19.50 -0.31
N LEU A 167 7.11 -18.25 0.17
CA LEU A 167 6.94 -17.94 1.59
C LEU A 167 5.58 -18.43 2.11
N THR A 168 4.53 -18.33 1.30
CA THR A 168 3.21 -18.88 1.61
C THR A 168 3.28 -20.38 1.87
N GLN A 169 3.87 -21.14 0.94
CA GLN A 169 4.06 -22.57 1.11
C GLN A 169 4.85 -22.89 2.39
N LYS A 170 5.86 -22.10 2.71
CA LYS A 170 6.67 -22.32 3.92
C LYS A 170 5.96 -21.97 5.22
N LEU A 171 5.05 -21.00 5.20
CA LEU A 171 4.17 -20.70 6.33
C LEU A 171 3.19 -21.86 6.57
N GLU A 172 2.61 -22.39 5.50
CA GLU A 172 1.70 -23.55 5.54
C GLU A 172 2.40 -24.81 6.08
N GLU A 173 3.60 -25.12 5.59
CA GLU A 173 4.41 -26.26 6.05
C GLU A 173 4.71 -26.22 7.56
N ARG A 174 4.83 -25.03 8.15
CA ARG A 174 5.11 -24.85 9.58
C ARG A 174 3.87 -25.01 10.46
N GLY A 175 2.68 -25.19 9.88
CA GLY A 175 1.44 -25.25 10.64
C GLY A 175 1.15 -23.95 11.41
N GLU A 176 1.82 -22.86 11.05
CA GLU A 176 1.39 -21.52 11.44
C GLU A 176 0.03 -21.36 10.77
N ALA A 177 -1.06 -21.26 11.55
CA ALA A 177 -2.43 -21.01 11.05
C ALA A 177 -2.58 -19.61 10.43
N CYS A 178 -1.48 -19.11 9.86
CA CYS A 178 -1.26 -17.76 9.43
C CYS A 178 -1.66 -17.63 7.97
N ALA A 179 -2.22 -16.47 7.66
CA ALA A 179 -2.57 -16.10 6.31
C ALA A 179 -1.39 -16.24 5.33
N PRO A 180 -1.66 -16.42 4.04
CA PRO A 180 -0.65 -16.45 2.98
C PRO A 180 0.23 -15.20 3.01
N CYS A 181 1.46 -15.31 2.52
CA CYS A 181 2.39 -14.19 2.44
C CYS A 181 1.88 -13.13 1.46
N ARG A 182 1.95 -11.87 1.89
CA ARG A 182 1.34 -10.72 1.20
C ARG A 182 2.42 -9.79 0.66
N VAL A 183 2.14 -9.09 -0.43
CA VAL A 183 3.07 -8.10 -1.03
C VAL A 183 2.39 -6.75 -1.22
N ILE A 184 2.94 -5.70 -0.61
CA ILE A 184 2.51 -4.32 -0.84
C ILE A 184 3.67 -3.54 -1.41
N VAL A 185 3.47 -2.85 -2.53
CA VAL A 185 4.49 -1.98 -3.12
C VAL A 185 3.97 -0.56 -3.23
N SER A 186 4.81 0.46 -3.11
CA SER A 186 4.47 1.83 -3.54
C SER A 186 5.14 2.15 -4.88
N PHE A 187 4.43 2.92 -5.70
CA PHE A 187 4.91 3.39 -6.98
C PHE A 187 4.47 4.85 -7.19
N ASP A 188 5.43 5.72 -7.49
CA ASP A 188 5.12 7.09 -7.91
C ASP A 188 4.63 7.11 -9.35
N VAL A 189 3.44 7.67 -9.57
CA VAL A 189 3.02 8.02 -10.92
C VAL A 189 3.61 9.39 -11.22
N GLU A 190 4.56 9.46 -12.15
CA GLU A 190 4.97 10.75 -12.69
C GLU A 190 3.76 11.35 -13.42
N TRP A 191 3.11 12.33 -12.79
CA TRP A 191 2.23 13.23 -13.53
C TRP A 191 3.12 14.03 -14.48
N GLN A 192 3.34 13.50 -15.68
CA GLN A 192 4.05 14.21 -16.74
C GLN A 192 3.30 15.51 -17.04
N GLY A 193 3.76 16.62 -16.47
CA GLY A 193 3.40 17.98 -16.89
C GLY A 193 3.85 18.32 -18.32
N HIS A 194 4.13 17.31 -19.15
CA HIS A 194 4.53 17.40 -20.54
C HIS A 194 3.60 16.64 -21.50
N THR A 195 2.59 15.93 -21.00
CA THR A 195 1.51 15.43 -21.86
C THR A 195 0.42 16.50 -21.92
N PRO A 196 0.08 17.05 -23.09
CA PRO A 196 -1.03 17.97 -23.21
C PRO A 196 -2.31 17.29 -22.69
N PRO A 197 -3.22 18.05 -22.04
CA PRO A 197 -4.48 17.52 -21.54
C PRO A 197 -5.31 17.07 -22.75
N GLY A 198 -5.40 15.76 -22.98
CA GLY A 198 -6.15 15.28 -24.15
C GLY A 198 -6.04 13.81 -24.48
N ASP A 199 -5.08 13.05 -23.94
CA ASP A 199 -4.97 11.63 -24.27
C ASP A 199 -4.99 10.71 -23.03
N PRO A 200 -6.19 10.29 -22.56
CA PRO A 200 -6.35 9.32 -21.47
C PRO A 200 -5.80 7.92 -21.82
N SER A 201 -5.33 7.72 -23.06
CA SER A 201 -4.75 6.47 -23.55
C SER A 201 -3.24 6.33 -23.30
N ALA A 202 -2.52 7.39 -22.91
CA ALA A 202 -1.08 7.33 -22.64
C ALA A 202 -0.81 6.84 -21.21
N GLN A 203 -1.21 5.59 -20.92
CA GLN A 203 -0.84 4.93 -19.66
C GLN A 203 0.67 4.80 -19.55
N ASP A 204 1.22 5.03 -18.36
CA ASP A 204 2.63 4.78 -18.09
C ASP A 204 2.95 3.31 -18.42
N PRO A 205 3.87 3.03 -19.36
CA PRO A 205 4.19 1.67 -19.76
C PRO A 205 4.69 0.81 -18.60
N LEU A 206 5.39 1.40 -17.61
CA LEU A 206 5.81 0.68 -16.40
C LEU A 206 4.62 0.27 -15.56
N LEU A 207 3.69 1.20 -15.36
CA LEU A 207 2.46 0.95 -14.62
C LEU A 207 1.64 -0.18 -15.28
N SER A 208 1.59 -0.20 -16.61
CA SER A 208 0.91 -1.28 -17.37
C SER A 208 1.51 -2.67 -17.16
N VAL A 209 2.83 -2.74 -16.94
CA VAL A 209 3.53 -3.99 -16.64
C VAL A 209 3.21 -4.39 -15.20
N LEU A 210 3.32 -3.45 -14.26
CA LEU A 210 3.08 -3.68 -12.84
C LEU A 210 1.63 -4.13 -12.58
N ASP A 211 0.63 -3.56 -13.26
CA ASP A 211 -0.78 -3.94 -13.13
C ASP A 211 -1.07 -5.42 -13.43
N ARG A 212 -0.21 -6.08 -14.23
CA ARG A 212 -0.35 -7.51 -14.51
C ARG A 212 0.01 -8.39 -13.33
N TYR A 213 0.86 -7.88 -12.43
CA TYR A 213 1.32 -8.57 -11.22
C TYR A 213 0.59 -8.10 -9.97
N PHE A 214 0.24 -6.81 -9.89
CA PHE A 214 -0.45 -6.20 -8.76
C PHE A 214 -1.94 -6.02 -9.09
N SER A 215 -2.73 -7.04 -8.77
CA SER A 215 -4.15 -7.08 -9.13
C SER A 215 -5.02 -6.08 -8.35
N VAL A 216 -4.51 -5.50 -7.27
CA VAL A 216 -5.18 -4.47 -6.46
C VAL A 216 -4.37 -3.19 -6.44
N ARG A 217 -5.00 -2.08 -6.77
CA ARG A 217 -4.41 -0.74 -6.73
C ARG A 217 -5.06 0.07 -5.61
N CYS A 218 -4.26 0.68 -4.75
CA CYS A 218 -4.66 1.69 -3.78
C CYS A 218 -4.19 3.05 -4.30
N THR A 219 -5.10 3.91 -4.75
CA THR A 219 -4.74 5.20 -5.33
C THR A 219 -4.88 6.30 -4.29
N LEU A 220 -3.84 7.13 -4.14
CA LEU A 220 -3.82 8.35 -3.35
C LEU A 220 -3.83 9.53 -4.30
N ASP A 221 -4.95 10.24 -4.36
CA ASP A 221 -5.11 11.46 -5.15
C ASP A 221 -5.23 12.68 -4.22
N ARG A 222 -4.60 13.79 -4.57
CA ARG A 222 -4.67 15.00 -3.75
C ARG A 222 -5.98 15.70 -4.05
N ASP A 223 -6.78 15.98 -3.01
CA ASP A 223 -8.02 16.72 -3.20
C ASP A 223 -7.69 18.18 -3.51
N ARG A 224 -7.71 18.51 -4.81
CA ARG A 224 -7.44 19.87 -5.30
C ARG A 224 -8.70 20.74 -5.30
N ASN A 225 -9.84 20.26 -4.79
CA ASN A 225 -11.10 20.99 -4.83
C ASN A 225 -11.26 21.92 -3.61
N PRO A 226 -11.13 23.24 -3.76
CA PRO A 226 -11.27 24.19 -2.66
C PRO A 226 -12.71 24.37 -2.15
N ALA A 227 -13.71 23.72 -2.77
CA ALA A 227 -15.13 23.99 -2.55
C ALA A 227 -15.87 22.96 -1.65
N ALA A 228 -15.23 21.87 -1.22
CA ALA A 228 -15.86 20.94 -0.28
C ALA A 228 -15.90 21.57 1.13
N PRO A 229 -17.06 21.59 1.83
CA PRO A 229 -17.12 22.17 3.16
C PRO A 229 -16.23 21.34 4.09
N ALA A 230 -15.12 21.95 4.52
CA ALA A 230 -14.32 21.43 5.61
C ALA A 230 -15.25 21.24 6.83
N PRO A 231 -15.28 20.07 7.49
CA PRO A 231 -15.99 19.95 8.75
C PRO A 231 -15.39 21.00 9.70
N ALA A 232 -16.26 21.79 10.34
CA ALA A 232 -15.95 22.98 11.12
C ALA A 232 -15.14 22.74 12.42
N ALA A 233 -14.30 21.70 12.46
CA ALA A 233 -13.52 21.27 13.60
C ALA A 233 -12.01 21.15 13.35
N ALA A 234 -11.49 21.43 12.15
CA ALA A 234 -10.06 21.39 11.89
C ALA A 234 -9.57 22.73 11.30
N GLY A 235 -8.67 23.39 12.04
CA GLY A 235 -8.00 24.60 11.59
C GLY A 235 -7.11 24.35 10.37
N GLU A 236 -7.01 25.40 9.55
CA GLU A 236 -6.25 25.54 8.30
C GLU A 236 -6.48 24.46 7.22
N PRO A 237 -6.40 24.81 5.92
CA PRO A 237 -6.53 23.85 4.83
C PRO A 237 -5.34 22.89 4.85
N GLY A 238 -5.45 21.81 5.63
CA GLY A 238 -4.51 20.70 5.58
C GLY A 238 -4.58 20.00 4.22
N ASP A 239 -3.47 19.37 3.82
CA ASP A 239 -3.43 18.54 2.62
C ASP A 239 -4.36 17.33 2.79
N VAL A 240 -5.51 17.39 2.13
CA VAL A 240 -6.50 16.31 2.10
C VAL A 240 -6.25 15.43 0.88
N TRP A 241 -6.29 14.12 1.10
CA TRP A 241 -6.06 13.10 0.08
C TRP A 241 -7.28 12.19 -0.03
N GLN A 242 -7.65 11.84 -1.25
CA GLN A 242 -8.66 10.84 -1.55
C GLN A 242 -7.97 9.50 -1.76
N ILE A 243 -8.46 8.47 -1.10
CA ILE A 243 -7.95 7.10 -1.15
C ILE A 243 -9.05 6.18 -1.64
N TYR A 244 -8.77 5.41 -2.68
CA TYR A 244 -9.70 4.42 -3.19
C TYR A 244 -8.96 3.19 -3.71
N PHE A 245 -9.63 2.05 -3.66
CA PHE A 245 -9.10 0.81 -4.23
C PHE A 245 -9.75 0.53 -5.59
N SER A 246 -8.97 -0.01 -6.52
CA SER A 246 -9.45 -0.54 -7.80
C SER A 246 -8.73 -1.84 -8.14
N GLY A 247 -9.32 -2.65 -9.02
CA GLY A 247 -8.71 -3.91 -9.49
C GLY A 247 -9.57 -5.14 -9.27
N VAL A 248 -8.97 -6.32 -9.48
CA VAL A 248 -9.68 -7.60 -9.53
C VAL A 248 -10.31 -7.91 -8.18
N GLY A 249 -11.62 -8.16 -8.17
CA GLY A 249 -12.37 -8.54 -6.98
C GLY A 249 -12.91 -7.38 -6.14
N ILE A 250 -12.68 -6.13 -6.57
CA ILE A 250 -13.32 -4.94 -6.02
C ILE A 250 -14.56 -4.67 -6.86
N ALA A 251 -15.73 -4.68 -6.23
CA ALA A 251 -16.97 -4.35 -6.93
C ALA A 251 -16.95 -2.84 -7.23
N ASP A 252 -16.96 -2.49 -8.52
CA ASP A 252 -17.22 -1.13 -8.95
C ASP A 252 -18.58 -0.71 -8.39
N GLY A 253 -18.64 0.45 -7.72
CA GLY A 253 -19.81 0.95 -7.00
C GLY A 253 -21.05 1.29 -7.86
N HIS A 254 -21.22 0.66 -9.02
CA HIS A 254 -22.29 0.95 -9.98
C HIS A 254 -23.26 -0.20 -10.24
N THR A 255 -23.13 -1.37 -9.61
CA THR A 255 -24.11 -2.46 -9.75
C THR A 255 -24.83 -2.77 -8.44
N SER A 256 -26.03 -2.18 -8.35
CA SER A 256 -27.20 -2.57 -7.57
C SER A 256 -27.02 -3.56 -6.41
N ALA A 257 -27.24 -3.03 -5.21
CA ALA A 257 -27.89 -3.67 -4.07
C ALA A 257 -27.49 -5.13 -3.79
N GLN A 258 -26.33 -5.29 -3.17
CA GLN A 258 -26.12 -6.40 -2.25
C GLN A 258 -25.45 -5.84 -0.98
N GLU A 259 -26.13 -6.02 0.16
CA GLU A 259 -25.79 -5.52 1.50
C GLU A 259 -24.55 -6.20 2.12
N ASP A 260 -23.50 -6.44 1.34
CA ASP A 260 -22.21 -6.86 1.88
C ASP A 260 -21.27 -5.67 1.90
N GLY A 261 -21.06 -5.12 3.11
CA GLY A 261 -20.19 -3.97 3.42
C GLY A 261 -18.72 -4.22 3.08
N SER A 262 -18.40 -4.31 1.79
CA SER A 262 -17.04 -4.45 1.29
C SER A 262 -16.32 -3.11 1.44
N VAL A 263 -15.45 -3.02 2.45
CA VAL A 263 -14.61 -1.84 2.71
C VAL A 263 -13.66 -1.49 1.56
N LEU A 264 -13.48 -2.39 0.60
CA LEU A 264 -12.66 -2.15 -0.58
C LEU A 264 -13.39 -1.31 -1.66
N GLY A 265 -14.72 -1.34 -1.71
CA GLY A 265 -15.51 -0.45 -2.57
C GLY A 265 -15.74 0.93 -1.96
N GLN A 266 -15.33 1.14 -0.71
CA GLN A 266 -15.49 2.39 0.03
C GLN A 266 -14.33 3.34 -0.26
N GLN A 267 -14.64 4.57 -0.70
CA GLN A 267 -13.66 5.65 -0.80
C GLN A 267 -13.40 6.26 0.58
N TRP A 268 -12.16 6.65 0.82
CA TRP A 268 -11.66 7.22 2.07
C TRP A 268 -11.03 8.58 1.82
N ARG A 269 -11.15 9.46 2.80
CA ARG A 269 -10.43 10.73 2.87
C ARG A 269 -9.37 10.62 3.95
N LEU A 270 -8.13 10.94 3.58
CA LEU A 270 -7.00 11.07 4.47
C LEU A 270 -6.68 12.54 4.70
N ALA A 271 -6.70 12.98 5.96
CA ALA A 271 -6.22 14.28 6.38
C ALA A 271 -4.93 14.14 7.21
N ILE A 272 -3.95 15.01 6.96
CA ILE A 272 -2.71 15.06 7.74
C ILE A 272 -2.80 16.24 8.71
N ARG A 273 -2.81 15.96 10.00
CA ARG A 273 -2.82 16.97 11.06
C ARG A 273 -1.47 17.71 11.14
N PRO A 274 -1.42 18.90 11.77
CA PRO A 274 -0.17 19.64 11.97
C PRO A 274 0.90 18.89 12.79
N ASN A 275 0.48 17.98 13.69
CA ASN A 275 1.38 17.07 14.41
C ASN A 275 1.91 15.92 13.52
N GLY A 276 1.50 15.91 12.26
CA GLY A 276 1.76 14.90 11.25
C GLY A 276 0.80 13.72 11.30
N ALA A 277 -0.20 13.66 12.19
CA ALA A 277 -1.06 12.48 12.31
C ALA A 277 -1.96 12.24 11.10
N MET A 278 -2.11 10.97 10.68
CA MET A 278 -2.99 10.56 9.59
C MET A 278 -4.38 10.21 10.15
N GLU A 279 -5.39 10.93 9.70
CA GLU A 279 -6.78 10.66 10.02
C GLU A 279 -7.54 10.21 8.79
N PHE A 280 -8.18 9.05 8.90
CA PHE A 280 -8.98 8.50 7.83
C PHE A 280 -10.46 8.73 8.13
N SER A 281 -11.24 9.03 7.10
CA SER A 281 -12.69 9.13 7.21
C SER A 281 -13.34 8.57 5.94
N PRO A 282 -14.41 7.77 6.05
CA PRO A 282 -15.10 7.27 4.87
C PRO A 282 -15.81 8.44 4.14
N VAL A 283 -15.75 8.43 2.81
CA VAL A 283 -16.53 9.36 1.97
C VAL A 283 -17.95 8.80 1.84
N SER A 284 -18.94 9.49 2.41
CA SER A 284 -20.35 9.08 2.35
C SER A 284 -20.90 9.21 0.93
N ALA A 285 -21.72 8.24 0.48
CA ALA A 285 -22.34 8.24 -0.86
C ALA A 285 -23.18 9.50 -1.16
N GLU A 286 -23.65 10.21 -0.13
CA GLU A 286 -24.38 11.49 -0.28
C GLU A 286 -23.51 12.63 -0.82
N SER A 287 -22.17 12.58 -0.71
CA SER A 287 -21.29 13.62 -1.27
C SER A 287 -20.96 13.40 -2.75
N LEU A 288 -21.28 12.23 -3.31
CA LEU A 288 -21.08 11.92 -4.74
C LEU A 288 -22.26 12.36 -5.61
N ALA A 289 -23.42 12.69 -5.00
CA ALA A 289 -24.61 13.14 -5.71
C ALA A 289 -24.67 14.66 -5.95
N SER A 290 -23.69 15.43 -5.46
CA SER A 290 -23.61 16.88 -5.68
C SER A 290 -22.35 17.34 -6.42
N MET A 291 -21.61 16.42 -7.06
CA MET A 291 -20.52 16.75 -7.99
C MET A 291 -21.00 16.61 -9.43
#